data_AF-A0A1V6AID7-F1
#
_entry.id   AF-A0A1V6AID7-F1
#
_cell.length_a   1.000
_cell.length_b   1.000
_cell.length_c   1.000
_cell.angle_alpha   90.00
_cell.angle_beta   90.00
_cell.angle_gamma   90.00
#
_symmetry.space_group_name_H-M   'P 1'
#
loop_
_entity.id
_entity.type
_entity.pdbx_description
1 polymer ?
#
loop_
_entity_poly.entity_id
_entity_poly.type
_entity_poly.pdbx_seq_one_letter_code
_entity_poly.pdbx_strand_id
1 'polypeptide(L)'
;MPDVLTHILFAQKVKDAISDINVKDAIDNNMQLYNFGAQGPDFLFYHISPLLVDRRVPAAGAMMHRIETSKFFKDFVLWLENLNGAEYEQSLSYFAGFLTHFYCDKTIHPYVEATVEKGASYFNKNGGKAYLSHYMVEYVMDIRLWKEHTGTEAYKQDILQLIGTEPLPYEIVRYITEFINFTQPNAVTKNEVYNASIKMRQIHKILYDPKNMKKWWINLLPMPRKCYVEKAKEDIDVLNLNKRIWNHVQNDDEKSDSSVEDLMKVGCTECVKCLDEISEMLEKGIGKDLNKLIPDVSYLTNKPI
;
A
#
# COMPACT_ATOMS: atom_id res chain seq x y z
N MET A 1 2.87 -7.18 0.04
CA MET A 1 2.21 -5.92 -0.26
C MET A 1 0.73 -6.14 -0.20
N PRO A 2 0.06 -5.73 0.91
CA PRO A 2 -1.35 -5.91 1.15
C PRO A 2 -2.15 -5.62 -0.12
N ASP A 3 -3.22 -6.36 -0.34
CA ASP A 3 -4.04 -6.13 -1.52
C ASP A 3 -4.79 -4.78 -1.34
N VAL A 4 -5.46 -4.32 -2.39
CA VAL A 4 -5.89 -2.90 -2.51
C VAL A 4 -6.75 -2.40 -1.35
N LEU A 5 -7.60 -3.25 -0.76
CA LEU A 5 -8.63 -2.83 0.18
C LEU A 5 -8.08 -2.54 1.58
N THR A 6 -7.11 -3.32 2.07
CA THR A 6 -6.49 -3.08 3.38
C THR A 6 -5.80 -1.72 3.42
N HIS A 7 -5.12 -1.35 2.33
CA HIS A 7 -4.51 -0.03 2.19
C HIS A 7 -5.54 1.10 2.23
N ILE A 8 -6.67 0.93 1.54
CA ILE A 8 -7.74 1.94 1.55
C ILE A 8 -8.37 2.08 2.93
N LEU A 9 -8.58 0.96 3.65
CA LEU A 9 -9.07 1.00 5.04
C LEU A 9 -8.08 1.71 5.96
N PHE A 10 -6.79 1.42 5.82
CA PHE A 10 -5.76 2.08 6.61
C PHE A 10 -5.72 3.59 6.32
N ALA A 11 -5.74 3.99 5.05
CA ALA A 11 -5.79 5.37 4.63
C ALA A 11 -7.02 6.10 5.19
N GLN A 12 -8.21 5.47 5.14
CA GLN A 12 -9.41 6.02 5.75
C GLN A 12 -9.26 6.25 7.26
N LYS A 13 -8.69 5.28 8.00
CA LYS A 13 -8.41 5.44 9.45
C LYS A 13 -7.46 6.61 9.73
N VAL A 14 -6.45 6.82 8.88
CA VAL A 14 -5.52 7.95 9.00
C VAL A 14 -6.25 9.26 8.73
N LYS A 15 -6.99 9.37 7.62
CA LYS A 15 -7.80 10.55 7.27
C LYS A 15 -8.77 10.95 8.39
N ASP A 16 -9.42 9.98 9.04
CA ASP A 16 -10.37 10.24 10.12
C ASP A 16 -9.69 10.73 11.41
N ALA A 17 -8.40 10.43 11.58
CA ALA A 17 -7.61 10.79 12.76
C ALA A 17 -6.75 12.06 12.59
N ILE A 18 -6.47 12.49 11.36
CA ILE A 18 -5.73 13.74 11.09
C ILE A 18 -6.51 14.94 11.60
N SER A 19 -5.80 15.82 12.30
CA SER A 19 -6.35 17.07 12.83
C SER A 19 -6.03 18.28 11.95
N ASP A 20 -4.96 18.20 11.16
CA ASP A 20 -4.54 19.24 10.24
C ASP A 20 -5.57 19.48 9.13
N ILE A 21 -6.06 20.73 9.02
CA ILE A 21 -7.11 21.10 8.08
C ILE A 21 -6.61 21.14 6.63
N ASN A 22 -5.36 21.52 6.41
CA ASN A 22 -4.81 21.67 5.06
C ASN A 22 -4.63 20.31 4.39
N VAL A 23 -4.08 19.33 5.12
CA VAL A 23 -3.99 17.95 4.65
C VAL A 23 -5.39 17.36 4.44
N LYS A 24 -6.31 17.61 5.38
CA LYS A 24 -7.67 17.09 5.30
C LYS A 24 -8.44 17.64 4.09
N ASP A 25 -8.37 18.94 3.83
CA ASP A 25 -9.03 19.57 2.68
C ASP A 25 -8.42 19.09 1.36
N ALA A 26 -7.09 18.95 1.29
CA ALA A 26 -6.42 18.39 0.11
C ALA A 26 -6.87 16.95 -0.16
N ILE A 27 -7.04 16.13 0.88
CA ILE A 27 -7.58 14.77 0.78
C ILE A 27 -9.05 14.79 0.35
N ASP A 28 -9.92 15.55 1.02
CA ASP A 28 -11.36 15.60 0.73
C ASP A 28 -11.64 16.06 -0.70
N ASN A 29 -10.89 17.05 -1.20
CA ASN A 29 -11.01 17.53 -2.57
C ASN A 29 -10.46 16.56 -3.63
N ASN A 30 -9.60 15.61 -3.24
CA ASN A 30 -8.91 14.71 -4.15
C ASN A 30 -8.95 13.24 -3.67
N MET A 31 -10.05 12.81 -3.07
CA MET A 31 -10.16 11.51 -2.35
C MET A 31 -9.76 10.28 -3.18
N GLN A 32 -10.09 10.27 -4.48
CA GLN A 32 -9.70 9.16 -5.36
C GLN A 32 -8.19 9.12 -5.61
N LEU A 33 -7.54 10.29 -5.68
CA LEU A 33 -6.10 10.40 -5.82
C LEU A 33 -5.39 10.03 -4.52
N TYR A 34 -5.93 10.39 -3.37
CA TYR A 34 -5.49 9.92 -2.05
C TYR A 34 -5.53 8.38 -1.96
N ASN A 35 -6.66 7.76 -2.31
CA ASN A 35 -6.82 6.31 -2.31
C ASN A 35 -5.90 5.61 -3.33
N PHE A 36 -5.65 6.23 -4.48
CA PHE A 36 -4.66 5.73 -5.42
C PHE A 36 -3.24 5.86 -4.87
N GLY A 37 -2.92 6.97 -4.20
CA GLY A 37 -1.67 7.17 -3.47
C GLY A 37 -1.46 6.12 -2.38
N ALA A 38 -2.53 5.67 -1.69
CA ALA A 38 -2.49 4.59 -0.71
C ALA A 38 -2.07 3.22 -1.28
N GLN A 39 -1.97 3.08 -2.60
CA GLN A 39 -1.39 1.91 -3.24
C GLN A 39 0.14 2.02 -3.39
N GLY A 40 0.73 3.17 -3.04
CA GLY A 40 2.17 3.40 -3.11
C GLY A 40 2.74 3.15 -4.51
N PRO A 41 3.90 2.48 -4.63
CA PRO A 41 4.47 2.12 -5.92
C PRO A 41 3.86 0.87 -6.55
N ASP A 42 2.83 0.23 -5.96
CA ASP A 42 2.33 -1.06 -6.43
C ASP A 42 1.74 -1.04 -7.83
N PHE A 43 1.26 0.13 -8.28
CA PHE A 43 0.78 0.28 -9.64
C PHE A 43 1.85 -0.08 -10.68
N LEU A 44 3.15 0.02 -10.34
CA LEU A 44 4.27 -0.38 -11.22
C LEU A 44 4.31 -1.89 -11.50
N PHE A 45 3.78 -2.73 -10.59
CA PHE A 45 3.66 -4.17 -10.83
C PHE A 45 2.60 -4.53 -11.88
N TYR A 46 1.72 -3.58 -12.24
CA TYR A 46 0.74 -3.75 -13.32
C TYR A 46 1.29 -3.37 -14.70
N HIS A 47 2.58 -3.03 -14.80
CA HIS A 47 3.24 -2.84 -16.07
C HIS A 47 3.23 -4.15 -16.90
N ILE A 48 2.62 -4.09 -18.08
CA ILE A 48 2.61 -5.18 -19.05
C ILE A 48 3.47 -4.76 -20.24
N SER A 49 4.64 -5.36 -20.37
CA SER A 49 5.48 -5.23 -21.55
C SER A 49 4.91 -6.07 -22.71
N PRO A 50 4.93 -5.59 -23.97
CA PRO A 50 4.42 -6.34 -25.12
C PRO A 50 5.00 -7.75 -25.28
N LEU A 51 6.23 -7.97 -24.81
CA LEU A 51 6.91 -9.27 -24.86
C LEU A 51 6.85 -10.03 -23.53
N LEU A 52 6.27 -9.46 -22.46
CA LEU A 52 6.25 -10.00 -21.10
C LEU A 52 7.64 -10.32 -20.49
N VAL A 53 8.72 -9.87 -21.15
CA VAL A 53 10.11 -10.09 -20.70
C VAL A 53 10.64 -8.92 -19.87
N ASP A 54 10.14 -7.70 -20.09
CA ASP A 54 10.64 -6.54 -19.37
C ASP A 54 10.16 -6.53 -17.91
N ARG A 55 11.11 -6.71 -17.01
CA ARG A 55 10.91 -6.69 -15.55
C ARG A 55 11.47 -5.43 -14.89
N ARG A 56 11.97 -4.45 -15.64
CA ARG A 56 12.56 -3.22 -15.09
C ARG A 56 11.56 -2.41 -14.29
N VAL A 57 10.36 -2.20 -14.82
CA VAL A 57 9.32 -1.39 -14.15
C VAL A 57 8.82 -2.07 -12.86
N PRO A 58 8.47 -3.38 -12.85
CA PRO A 58 8.21 -4.09 -11.60
C PRO A 58 9.39 -4.08 -10.62
N ALA A 59 10.64 -4.20 -11.11
CA ALA A 59 11.82 -4.16 -10.26
C ALA A 59 12.02 -2.78 -9.60
N ALA A 60 11.73 -1.69 -10.32
CA ALA A 60 11.72 -0.34 -9.77
C ALA A 60 10.67 -0.19 -8.66
N GLY A 61 9.47 -0.74 -8.86
CA GLY A 61 8.46 -0.81 -7.78
C GLY A 61 8.98 -1.58 -6.56
N ALA A 62 9.58 -2.75 -6.76
CA ALA A 62 10.17 -3.53 -5.66
C ALA A 62 11.33 -2.80 -4.95
N MET A 63 12.11 -2.01 -5.67
CA MET A 63 13.19 -1.18 -5.12
C MET A 63 12.64 -0.11 -4.16
N MET A 64 11.54 0.57 -4.53
CA MET A 64 10.93 1.62 -3.68
C MET A 64 10.47 1.09 -2.31
N HIS A 65 10.19 -0.21 -2.19
CA HIS A 65 9.85 -0.88 -0.94
C HIS A 65 11.06 -1.24 -0.06
N ARG A 66 12.28 -1.11 -0.58
CA ARG A 66 13.48 -1.70 0.02
C ARG A 66 14.59 -0.72 0.31
N ILE A 67 14.78 0.30 -0.52
CA ILE A 67 15.90 1.25 -0.39
C ILE A 67 15.42 2.68 -0.58
N GLU A 68 16.12 3.63 0.03
CA GLU A 68 15.91 5.07 -0.13
C GLU A 68 14.47 5.51 0.17
N THR A 69 13.79 4.78 1.06
CA THR A 69 12.40 5.04 1.44
C THR A 69 12.27 6.39 2.12
N SER A 70 13.11 6.66 3.12
CA SER A 70 13.07 7.95 3.80
C SER A 70 13.41 9.09 2.84
N LYS A 71 14.37 8.87 1.94
CA LYS A 71 14.79 9.84 0.93
C LYS A 71 13.67 10.18 -0.05
N PHE A 72 12.91 9.19 -0.52
CA PHE A 72 11.74 9.42 -1.39
C PHE A 72 10.78 10.44 -0.78
N PHE A 73 10.36 10.21 0.46
CA PHE A 73 9.39 11.08 1.09
C PHE A 73 9.97 12.45 1.44
N LYS A 74 11.25 12.53 1.84
CA LYS A 74 11.93 13.81 2.10
C LYS A 74 12.02 14.67 0.85
N ASP A 75 12.49 14.10 -0.25
CA ASP A 75 12.52 14.78 -1.55
C ASP A 75 11.11 15.18 -2.00
N PHE A 76 10.09 14.37 -1.66
CA PHE A 76 8.70 14.68 -2.02
C PHE A 76 8.22 15.92 -1.24
N VAL A 77 8.51 16.01 0.06
CA VAL A 77 8.18 17.19 0.88
C VAL A 77 8.88 18.45 0.34
N LEU A 78 10.16 18.35 -0.06
CA LEU A 78 10.88 19.46 -0.69
C LEU A 78 10.24 19.85 -2.04
N TRP A 79 9.78 18.87 -2.81
CA TRP A 79 9.07 19.16 -4.05
C TRP A 79 7.74 19.86 -3.79
N LEU A 80 6.95 19.42 -2.79
CA LEU A 80 5.68 20.05 -2.40
C LEU A 80 5.84 21.52 -2.00
N GLU A 81 6.92 21.89 -1.31
CA GLU A 81 7.20 23.29 -0.92
C GLU A 81 7.30 24.23 -2.13
N ASN A 82 7.60 23.69 -3.32
CA ASN A 82 7.72 24.45 -4.56
C ASN A 82 6.44 24.48 -5.40
N LEU A 83 5.36 23.84 -4.94
CA LEU A 83 4.07 23.79 -5.65
C LEU A 83 3.10 24.82 -5.10
N ASN A 84 2.05 25.13 -5.87
CA ASN A 84 0.96 25.99 -5.42
C ASN A 84 -0.37 25.60 -6.08
N GLY A 85 -1.48 26.13 -5.52
CA GLY A 85 -2.83 25.94 -6.04
C GLY A 85 -3.23 24.47 -6.19
N ALA A 86 -3.92 24.15 -7.29
CA ALA A 86 -4.43 22.81 -7.54
C ALA A 86 -3.32 21.74 -7.67
N GLU A 87 -2.14 22.11 -8.17
CA GLU A 87 -1.01 21.17 -8.28
C GLU A 87 -0.49 20.77 -6.91
N TYR A 88 -0.39 21.73 -5.97
CA TYR A 88 -0.06 21.46 -4.57
C TYR A 88 -1.10 20.57 -3.91
N GLU A 89 -2.39 20.92 -4.00
CA GLU A 89 -3.47 20.15 -3.36
C GLU A 89 -3.52 18.70 -3.85
N GLN A 90 -3.42 18.48 -5.17
CA GLN A 90 -3.39 17.14 -5.77
C GLN A 90 -2.15 16.35 -5.32
N SER A 91 -0.98 16.99 -5.32
CA SER A 91 0.27 16.34 -4.96
C SER A 91 0.35 16.04 -3.46
N LEU A 92 -0.17 16.92 -2.60
CA LEU A 92 -0.27 16.70 -1.15
C LEU A 92 -1.23 15.54 -0.85
N SER A 93 -2.37 15.49 -1.53
CA SER A 93 -3.32 14.37 -1.41
C SER A 93 -2.69 13.04 -1.82
N TYR A 94 -2.01 12.99 -2.97
CA TYR A 94 -1.29 11.80 -3.40
C TYR A 94 -0.18 11.40 -2.43
N PHE A 95 0.61 12.37 -1.97
CA PHE A 95 1.68 12.19 -1.00
C PHE A 95 1.16 11.59 0.31
N ALA A 96 0.08 12.15 0.86
CA ALA A 96 -0.53 11.65 2.08
C ALA A 96 -0.99 10.21 1.91
N GLY A 97 -1.57 9.87 0.75
CA GLY A 97 -1.92 8.51 0.39
C GLY A 97 -0.69 7.60 0.40
N PHE A 98 0.38 7.98 -0.29
CA PHE A 98 1.62 7.19 -0.36
C PHE A 98 2.24 7.00 1.03
N LEU A 99 2.21 8.03 1.87
CA LEU A 99 2.73 7.91 3.23
C LEU A 99 1.92 6.89 4.04
N THR A 100 0.59 6.83 3.85
CA THR A 100 -0.24 5.80 4.50
C THR A 100 0.13 4.39 4.04
N HIS A 101 0.48 4.21 2.76
CA HIS A 101 0.97 2.94 2.23
C HIS A 101 2.23 2.47 2.96
N PHE A 102 3.22 3.36 3.10
CA PHE A 102 4.46 3.07 3.83
C PHE A 102 4.22 2.66 5.29
N TYR A 103 3.44 3.44 6.03
CA TYR A 103 3.17 3.15 7.44
C TYR A 103 2.33 1.88 7.62
N CYS A 104 1.40 1.60 6.71
CA CYS A 104 0.64 0.36 6.69
C CYS A 104 1.58 -0.85 6.52
N ASP A 105 2.42 -0.80 5.49
CA ASP A 105 3.31 -1.92 5.17
C ASP A 105 4.36 -2.16 6.22
N LYS A 106 5.08 -1.12 6.64
CA LYS A 106 6.14 -1.29 7.64
C LYS A 106 5.59 -1.83 8.95
N THR A 107 4.31 -1.62 9.27
CA THR A 107 3.72 -2.14 10.52
C THR A 107 3.13 -3.53 10.37
N ILE A 108 2.51 -3.86 9.22
CA ILE A 108 1.81 -5.13 9.00
C ILE A 108 2.75 -6.22 8.46
N HIS A 109 3.70 -5.88 7.60
CA HIS A 109 4.52 -6.90 6.93
C HIS A 109 5.37 -7.76 7.85
N PRO A 110 5.96 -7.28 8.97
CA PRO A 110 6.66 -8.17 9.90
C PRO A 110 5.80 -9.35 10.35
N TYR A 111 4.50 -9.12 10.56
CA TYR A 111 3.52 -10.16 10.87
C TYR A 111 3.18 -11.03 9.66
N VAL A 112 3.02 -10.45 8.47
CA VAL A 112 2.76 -11.20 7.22
C VAL A 112 3.93 -12.14 6.91
N GLU A 113 5.15 -11.65 6.95
CA GLU A 113 6.38 -12.44 6.74
C GLU A 113 6.48 -13.58 7.76
N ALA A 114 6.24 -13.29 9.04
CA ALA A 114 6.23 -14.33 10.09
C ALA A 114 5.14 -15.38 9.86
N THR A 115 3.99 -14.97 9.34
CA THR A 115 2.86 -15.85 9.00
C THR A 115 3.20 -16.74 7.80
N VAL A 116 3.84 -16.19 6.77
CA VAL A 116 4.29 -16.91 5.58
C VAL A 116 5.37 -17.93 5.93
N GLU A 117 6.39 -17.54 6.71
CA GLU A 117 7.51 -18.39 7.11
C GLU A 117 7.04 -19.62 7.91
N LYS A 118 6.12 -19.42 8.85
CA LYS A 118 5.58 -20.50 9.69
C LYS A 118 4.49 -21.32 8.98
N GLY A 119 3.86 -20.76 7.93
CA GLY A 119 2.78 -21.37 7.16
C GLY A 119 1.52 -21.68 8.00
N ALA A 120 0.59 -22.44 7.44
CA ALA A 120 -0.68 -22.79 8.12
C ALA A 120 -0.49 -23.67 9.37
N SER A 121 0.71 -24.23 9.58
CA SER A 121 1.06 -24.94 10.82
C SER A 121 0.99 -24.03 12.05
N TYR A 122 1.10 -22.71 11.85
CA TYR A 122 0.85 -21.68 12.85
C TYR A 122 -0.62 -21.66 13.34
N PHE A 123 -1.55 -22.14 12.50
CA PHE A 123 -2.99 -22.08 12.73
C PHE A 123 -3.64 -23.44 13.04
N ASN A 124 -3.01 -24.54 12.64
CA ASN A 124 -3.58 -25.88 12.70
C ASN A 124 -3.02 -26.70 13.88
N LYS A 125 -3.88 -27.19 14.79
CA LYS A 125 -3.49 -28.09 15.89
C LYS A 125 -2.99 -29.45 15.41
N ASN A 126 -3.34 -29.87 14.19
CA ASN A 126 -3.06 -31.21 13.68
C ASN A 126 -1.74 -31.34 12.89
N GLY A 127 -0.83 -30.35 12.99
CA GLY A 127 0.57 -30.49 12.56
C GLY A 127 0.83 -30.51 11.05
N GLY A 128 -0.17 -30.28 10.20
CA GLY A 128 0.01 -30.17 8.75
C GLY A 128 0.65 -28.83 8.37
N LYS A 129 1.81 -28.86 7.70
CA LYS A 129 2.39 -27.68 7.04
C LYS A 129 1.61 -27.44 5.74
N ALA A 130 0.63 -26.53 5.75
CA ALA A 130 0.14 -25.95 4.49
C ALA A 130 0.94 -24.68 4.19
N TYR A 131 1.40 -24.54 2.95
CA TYR A 131 2.09 -23.35 2.49
C TYR A 131 1.08 -22.19 2.36
N LEU A 132 1.35 -21.09 3.05
CA LEU A 132 0.63 -19.83 2.89
C LEU A 132 1.52 -18.89 2.09
N SER A 133 1.09 -18.50 0.89
CA SER A 133 1.82 -17.48 0.14
C SER A 133 1.54 -16.09 0.71
N HIS A 134 2.51 -15.20 0.56
CA HIS A 134 2.38 -13.78 0.91
C HIS A 134 1.10 -13.15 0.36
N TYR A 135 0.87 -13.35 -0.95
CA TYR A 135 -0.35 -12.91 -1.63
C TYR A 135 -1.63 -13.47 -0.99
N MET A 136 -1.62 -14.72 -0.53
CA MET A 136 -2.79 -15.33 0.07
C MET A 136 -3.14 -14.70 1.42
N VAL A 137 -2.13 -14.44 2.27
CA VAL A 137 -2.33 -13.77 3.57
C VAL A 137 -3.00 -12.41 3.34
N GLU A 138 -2.49 -11.64 2.39
CA GLU A 138 -2.97 -10.28 2.09
C GLU A 138 -4.36 -10.28 1.44
N TYR A 139 -4.59 -11.19 0.51
CA TYR A 139 -5.88 -11.36 -0.14
C TYR A 139 -6.97 -11.75 0.87
N VAL A 140 -6.65 -12.62 1.84
CA VAL A 140 -7.59 -12.99 2.91
C VAL A 140 -7.79 -11.84 3.90
N MET A 141 -6.73 -11.07 4.17
CA MET A 141 -6.79 -9.86 4.99
C MET A 141 -7.78 -8.84 4.41
N ASP A 142 -7.66 -8.54 3.12
CA ASP A 142 -8.58 -7.67 2.38
C ASP A 142 -10.05 -8.10 2.50
N ILE A 143 -10.33 -9.38 2.22
CA ILE A 143 -11.71 -9.90 2.27
C ILE A 143 -12.31 -9.72 3.66
N ARG A 144 -11.54 -10.05 4.71
CA ARG A 144 -12.04 -10.05 6.09
C ARG A 144 -12.15 -8.66 6.68
N LEU A 145 -11.10 -7.84 6.56
CA LEU A 145 -11.11 -6.47 7.07
C LEU A 145 -12.14 -5.61 6.34
N TRP A 146 -12.24 -5.73 5.01
CA TRP A 146 -13.23 -4.95 4.25
C TRP A 146 -14.65 -5.26 4.68
N LYS A 147 -14.97 -6.55 4.82
CA LYS A 147 -16.29 -6.97 5.29
C LYS A 147 -16.58 -6.48 6.71
N GLU A 148 -15.63 -6.59 7.61
CA GLU A 148 -15.78 -6.17 9.01
C GLU A 148 -16.06 -4.66 9.12
N HIS A 149 -15.28 -3.83 8.42
CA HIS A 149 -15.37 -2.37 8.56
C HIS A 149 -16.47 -1.72 7.73
N THR A 150 -16.81 -2.30 6.57
CA THR A 150 -17.75 -1.67 5.62
C THR A 150 -19.10 -2.40 5.53
N GLY A 151 -19.19 -3.61 6.09
CA GLY A 151 -20.33 -4.52 5.88
C GLY A 151 -20.46 -5.05 4.44
N THR A 152 -19.56 -4.65 3.54
CA THR A 152 -19.59 -5.01 2.11
C THR A 152 -18.63 -6.16 1.84
N GLU A 153 -19.08 -7.15 1.08
CA GLU A 153 -18.20 -8.23 0.63
C GLU A 153 -17.16 -7.67 -0.36
N ALA A 154 -15.88 -8.00 -0.20
CA ALA A 154 -14.80 -7.46 -1.05
C ALA A 154 -15.02 -7.67 -2.56
N TYR A 155 -15.60 -8.82 -2.97
CA TYR A 155 -15.91 -9.08 -4.39
C TYR A 155 -17.04 -8.22 -4.97
N LYS A 156 -17.83 -7.56 -4.11
CA LYS A 156 -18.84 -6.57 -4.49
C LYS A 156 -18.31 -5.14 -4.48
N GLN A 157 -17.10 -4.91 -3.95
CA GLN A 157 -16.49 -3.59 -3.98
C GLN A 157 -15.92 -3.32 -5.38
N ASP A 158 -16.43 -2.29 -6.04
CA ASP A 158 -15.81 -1.77 -7.25
C ASP A 158 -14.61 -0.91 -6.85
N ILE A 159 -13.41 -1.42 -7.11
CA ILE A 159 -12.15 -0.73 -6.80
C ILE A 159 -12.06 0.62 -7.53
N LEU A 160 -12.63 0.74 -8.73
CA LEU A 160 -12.56 1.99 -9.51
C LEU A 160 -13.38 3.12 -8.87
N GLN A 161 -14.41 2.80 -8.07
CA GLN A 161 -15.12 3.80 -7.29
C GLN A 161 -14.23 4.42 -6.21
N LEU A 162 -13.26 3.66 -5.70
CA LEU A 162 -12.36 4.09 -4.63
C LEU A 162 -11.13 4.84 -5.17
N ILE A 163 -10.47 4.32 -6.21
CA ILE A 163 -9.20 4.88 -6.74
C ILE A 163 -9.37 5.77 -7.98
N GLY A 164 -10.61 5.91 -8.46
CA GLY A 164 -10.96 6.73 -9.61
C GLY A 164 -10.59 6.12 -10.97
N THR A 165 -11.12 6.74 -12.02
CA THR A 165 -10.90 6.36 -13.43
C THR A 165 -9.89 7.25 -14.14
N GLU A 166 -9.66 8.45 -13.62
CA GLU A 166 -8.75 9.43 -14.21
C GLU A 166 -7.29 8.98 -14.11
N PRO A 167 -6.43 9.31 -15.09
CA PRO A 167 -5.00 9.10 -14.99
C PRO A 167 -4.39 9.86 -13.81
N LEU A 168 -3.19 9.44 -13.40
CA LEU A 168 -2.38 10.26 -12.50
C LEU A 168 -2.04 11.60 -13.15
N PRO A 169 -2.08 12.71 -12.38
CA PRO A 169 -1.55 14.00 -12.82
C PRO A 169 -0.13 13.88 -13.38
N TYR A 170 0.16 14.62 -14.46
CA TYR A 170 1.45 14.55 -15.15
C TYR A 170 2.63 14.82 -14.22
N GLU A 171 2.48 15.78 -13.31
CA GLU A 171 3.54 16.21 -12.39
C GLU A 171 3.91 15.11 -11.38
N ILE A 172 2.92 14.36 -10.88
CA ILE A 172 3.16 13.17 -10.04
C ILE A 172 3.89 12.07 -10.84
N VAL A 173 3.46 11.81 -12.09
CA VAL A 173 4.13 10.84 -12.97
C VAL A 173 5.57 11.26 -13.23
N ARG A 174 5.80 12.55 -13.50
CA ARG A 174 7.12 13.12 -13.72
C ARG A 174 8.00 12.95 -12.48
N TYR A 175 7.51 13.36 -11.31
CA TYR A 175 8.23 13.25 -10.04
C TYR A 175 8.65 11.81 -9.74
N ILE A 176 7.72 10.85 -9.78
CA ILE A 176 8.00 9.43 -9.52
C ILE A 176 9.06 8.90 -10.50
N THR A 177 8.95 9.25 -11.79
CA THR A 177 9.91 8.83 -12.82
C THR A 177 11.31 9.39 -12.54
N GLU A 178 11.41 10.67 -12.18
CA GLU A 178 12.67 11.34 -11.89
C GLU A 178 13.33 10.75 -10.64
N PHE A 179 12.56 10.52 -9.56
CA PHE A 179 13.08 9.89 -8.35
C PHE A 179 13.58 8.46 -8.59
N ILE A 180 12.80 7.63 -9.29
CA ILE A 180 13.20 6.26 -9.61
C ILE A 180 14.50 6.26 -10.42
N ASN A 181 14.61 7.13 -11.43
CA ASN A 181 15.80 7.19 -12.28
C ASN A 181 17.01 7.83 -11.60
N PHE A 182 16.80 8.67 -10.59
CA PHE A 182 17.89 9.17 -9.75
C PHE A 182 18.50 8.04 -8.92
N THR A 183 17.67 7.17 -8.34
CA THR A 183 18.12 6.02 -7.54
C THR A 183 18.64 4.88 -8.42
N GLN A 184 17.97 4.60 -9.53
CA GLN A 184 18.34 3.56 -10.49
C GLN A 184 18.28 4.12 -11.93
N PRO A 185 19.42 4.57 -12.50
CA PRO A 185 19.45 5.18 -13.82
C PRO A 185 18.79 4.34 -14.92
N ASN A 186 17.92 4.98 -15.71
CA ASN A 186 17.18 4.38 -16.83
C ASN A 186 16.28 3.19 -16.46
N ALA A 187 15.86 3.10 -15.19
CA ALA A 187 14.96 2.04 -14.74
C ALA A 187 13.56 2.15 -15.37
N VAL A 188 13.03 3.38 -15.52
CA VAL A 188 11.67 3.61 -16.04
C VAL A 188 11.59 4.86 -16.91
N THR A 189 10.56 4.92 -17.77
CA THR A 189 10.18 6.11 -18.53
C THR A 189 8.85 6.67 -18.03
N LYS A 190 8.59 7.97 -18.29
CA LYS A 190 7.30 8.61 -17.93
C LYS A 190 6.10 7.85 -18.52
N ASN A 191 6.24 7.36 -19.75
CA ASN A 191 5.20 6.58 -20.43
C ASN A 191 4.96 5.22 -19.75
N GLU A 192 6.00 4.54 -19.27
CA GLU A 192 5.86 3.28 -18.54
C GLU A 192 5.15 3.48 -17.19
N VAL A 193 5.54 4.51 -16.42
CA VAL A 193 4.90 4.87 -15.14
C VAL A 193 3.43 5.25 -15.36
N TYR A 194 3.16 6.13 -16.33
CA TYR A 194 1.80 6.52 -16.72
C TYR A 194 0.96 5.29 -17.08
N ASN A 195 1.44 4.45 -18.00
CA ASN A 195 0.69 3.29 -18.48
C ASN A 195 0.48 2.25 -17.38
N ALA A 196 1.43 2.06 -16.47
CA ALA A 196 1.26 1.17 -15.33
C ALA A 196 0.08 1.61 -14.45
N SER A 197 -0.05 2.92 -14.20
CA SER A 197 -1.18 3.48 -13.45
C SER A 197 -2.54 3.24 -14.14
N ILE A 198 -2.58 3.34 -15.47
CA ILE A 198 -3.78 3.03 -16.27
C ILE A 198 -4.08 1.54 -16.23
N LYS A 199 -3.04 0.69 -16.34
CA LYS A 199 -3.20 -0.77 -16.37
C LYS A 199 -3.72 -1.32 -15.06
N MET A 200 -3.30 -0.78 -13.91
CA MET A 200 -3.89 -1.13 -12.62
C MET A 200 -5.41 -0.97 -12.63
N ARG A 201 -5.93 0.20 -13.07
CA ARG A 201 -7.37 0.47 -13.18
C ARG A 201 -8.07 -0.49 -14.15
N GLN A 202 -7.50 -0.71 -15.32
CA GLN A 202 -8.06 -1.65 -16.32
C GLN A 202 -8.14 -3.08 -15.78
N ILE A 203 -7.11 -3.53 -15.08
CA ILE A 203 -7.05 -4.87 -14.49
C ILE A 203 -8.10 -5.00 -13.39
N HIS A 204 -8.21 -4.04 -12.46
CA HIS A 204 -9.25 -4.09 -11.43
C HIS A 204 -10.67 -4.05 -12.00
N LYS A 205 -10.90 -3.35 -13.12
CA LYS A 205 -12.19 -3.37 -13.82
C LYS A 205 -12.53 -4.75 -14.38
N ILE A 206 -11.52 -5.48 -14.86
CA ILE A 206 -11.68 -6.86 -15.34
C ILE A 206 -11.97 -7.78 -14.14
N LEU A 207 -11.20 -7.65 -13.06
CA LEU A 207 -11.30 -8.46 -11.84
C LEU A 207 -12.61 -8.25 -11.06
N TYR A 208 -13.29 -7.12 -11.25
CA TYR A 208 -14.58 -6.84 -10.62
C TYR A 208 -15.66 -7.83 -11.11
N ASP A 209 -16.09 -8.71 -10.19
CA ASP A 209 -17.03 -9.81 -10.45
C ASP A 209 -18.11 -9.94 -9.35
N PRO A 210 -18.98 -8.92 -9.17
CA PRO A 210 -19.98 -8.89 -8.10
C PRO A 210 -21.04 -10.01 -8.19
N LYS A 211 -21.13 -10.68 -9.36
CA LYS A 211 -22.05 -11.79 -9.62
C LYS A 211 -21.35 -13.16 -9.61
N ASN A 212 -20.05 -13.23 -9.35
CA ASN A 212 -19.24 -14.46 -9.38
C ASN A 212 -19.30 -15.24 -10.71
N MET A 213 -19.53 -14.55 -11.83
CA MET A 213 -19.70 -15.20 -13.15
C MET A 213 -18.38 -15.26 -13.93
N LYS A 214 -17.46 -14.32 -13.70
CA LYS A 214 -16.23 -14.20 -14.48
C LYS A 214 -15.06 -14.98 -13.89
N LYS A 215 -15.10 -15.22 -12.58
CA LYS A 215 -14.03 -15.86 -11.80
C LYS A 215 -13.46 -17.13 -12.44
N TRP A 216 -14.31 -18.00 -13.00
CA TRP A 216 -13.88 -19.30 -13.54
C TRP A 216 -12.88 -19.17 -14.69
N TRP A 217 -13.06 -18.20 -15.60
CA TRP A 217 -12.14 -18.02 -16.73
C TRP A 217 -11.09 -16.93 -16.47
N ILE A 218 -11.38 -15.88 -15.69
CA ILE A 218 -10.38 -14.85 -15.34
C ILE A 218 -9.22 -15.46 -14.55
N ASN A 219 -9.50 -16.37 -13.63
CA ASN A 219 -8.45 -17.01 -12.82
C ASN A 219 -7.54 -17.94 -13.63
N LEU A 220 -7.86 -18.24 -14.90
CA LEU A 220 -6.99 -18.98 -15.81
C LEU A 220 -5.98 -18.06 -16.52
N LEU A 221 -6.21 -16.75 -16.53
CA LEU A 221 -5.31 -15.78 -17.12
C LEU A 221 -4.15 -15.46 -16.16
N PRO A 222 -2.93 -15.23 -16.66
CA PRO A 222 -1.77 -14.86 -15.86
C PRO A 222 -1.87 -13.38 -15.44
N MET A 223 -2.86 -13.06 -14.61
CA MET A 223 -3.11 -11.72 -14.08
C MET A 223 -2.25 -11.47 -12.83
N PRO A 224 -1.83 -10.22 -12.57
CA PRO A 224 -1.03 -9.89 -11.38
C PRO A 224 -1.83 -10.08 -10.07
N ARG A 225 -3.17 -10.04 -10.14
CA ARG A 225 -4.09 -10.28 -9.02
C ARG A 225 -5.25 -11.18 -9.48
N LYS A 226 -5.97 -11.77 -8.53
CA LYS A 226 -7.16 -12.61 -8.77
C LYS A 226 -8.43 -11.88 -8.36
N CYS A 227 -9.59 -12.33 -8.87
CA CYS A 227 -10.88 -11.84 -8.39
C CYS A 227 -11.03 -12.13 -6.90
N TYR A 228 -11.56 -11.17 -6.13
CA TYR A 228 -12.03 -11.46 -4.76
C TYR A 228 -13.13 -12.52 -4.78
N VAL A 229 -13.27 -13.23 -3.68
CA VAL A 229 -14.27 -14.30 -3.50
C VAL A 229 -15.16 -14.00 -2.32
N GLU A 230 -16.37 -14.57 -2.34
CA GLU A 230 -17.35 -14.43 -1.25
C GLU A 230 -16.83 -14.93 0.10
N LYS A 231 -16.11 -16.05 0.10
CA LYS A 231 -15.47 -16.59 1.30
C LYS A 231 -14.06 -17.04 0.95
N ALA A 232 -13.07 -16.44 1.60
CA ALA A 232 -11.74 -17.01 1.67
C ALA A 232 -11.86 -18.42 2.27
N LYS A 233 -11.52 -19.45 1.49
CA LYS A 233 -11.78 -20.86 1.82
C LYS A 233 -10.93 -21.42 2.98
N GLU A 234 -10.27 -20.57 3.76
CA GLU A 234 -9.35 -20.98 4.80
C GLU A 234 -9.82 -20.52 6.18
N ASP A 235 -9.99 -21.47 7.10
CA ASP A 235 -10.26 -21.26 8.53
C ASP A 235 -8.99 -20.83 9.30
N ILE A 236 -8.10 -20.12 8.61
CA ILE A 236 -6.78 -19.72 9.08
C ILE A 236 -6.93 -18.34 9.69
N ASP A 237 -6.44 -18.12 10.91
CA ASP A 237 -6.57 -16.85 11.62
C ASP A 237 -5.57 -15.79 11.12
N VAL A 238 -5.68 -15.44 9.84
CA VAL A 238 -4.83 -14.45 9.15
C VAL A 238 -4.79 -13.10 9.84
N LEU A 239 -5.82 -12.72 10.61
CA LEU A 239 -5.86 -11.44 11.32
C LEU A 239 -5.27 -11.53 12.74
N ASN A 240 -4.86 -12.72 13.19
CA ASN A 240 -4.43 -13.03 14.56
C ASN A 240 -5.44 -12.58 15.63
N LEU A 241 -6.73 -12.85 15.40
CA LEU A 241 -7.82 -12.54 16.34
C LEU A 241 -7.70 -13.37 17.64
N ASN A 242 -7.06 -14.53 17.57
CA ASN A 242 -6.80 -15.37 18.75
C ASN A 242 -5.57 -14.91 19.56
N LYS A 243 -4.92 -13.78 19.19
CA LYS A 243 -3.76 -13.20 19.90
C LYS A 243 -2.65 -14.23 20.14
N ARG A 244 -2.29 -14.98 19.11
CA ARG A 244 -1.18 -15.94 19.18
C ARG A 244 0.15 -15.18 19.14
N ILE A 245 1.13 -15.70 19.88
CA ILE A 245 2.48 -15.13 19.91
C ILE A 245 3.21 -15.46 18.60
N TRP A 246 3.59 -14.44 17.85
CA TRP A 246 4.46 -14.53 16.69
C TRP A 246 5.80 -13.85 16.99
N ASN A 247 6.83 -14.22 16.23
CA ASN A 247 8.17 -13.66 16.35
C ASN A 247 8.46 -12.84 15.11
N HIS A 248 9.25 -11.79 15.25
CA HIS A 248 9.76 -11.03 14.11
C HIS A 248 10.71 -11.89 13.27
N VAL A 249 10.58 -11.88 11.94
CA VAL A 249 11.35 -12.74 11.01
C VAL A 249 12.87 -12.53 11.03
N GLN A 250 13.32 -11.36 11.47
CA GLN A 250 14.74 -11.03 11.63
C GLN A 250 15.24 -11.11 13.08
N ASN A 251 14.36 -11.37 14.05
CA ASN A 251 14.72 -11.41 15.46
C ASN A 251 13.74 -12.28 16.27
N ASP A 252 14.13 -13.52 16.56
CA ASP A 252 13.30 -14.49 17.28
C ASP A 252 12.98 -14.10 18.74
N ASP A 253 13.77 -13.20 19.33
CA ASP A 253 13.54 -12.69 20.69
C ASP A 253 12.45 -11.60 20.71
N GLU A 254 12.17 -10.97 19.56
CA GLU A 254 11.12 -9.98 19.41
C GLU A 254 9.77 -10.66 19.16
N LYS A 255 9.00 -10.78 20.23
CA LYS A 255 7.71 -11.48 20.27
C LYS A 255 6.56 -10.49 20.40
N SER A 256 5.47 -10.77 19.71
CA SER A 256 4.23 -10.00 19.79
C SER A 256 3.02 -10.91 19.68
N ASP A 257 1.91 -10.52 20.31
CA ASP A 257 0.59 -11.13 20.14
C ASP A 257 -0.38 -10.20 19.37
N SER A 258 0.14 -9.09 18.83
CA SER A 258 -0.64 -8.12 18.08
C SER A 258 -1.43 -8.77 16.95
N SER A 259 -2.71 -8.42 16.87
CA SER A 259 -3.56 -8.62 15.70
C SER A 259 -3.24 -7.60 14.62
N VAL A 260 -3.69 -7.86 13.39
CA VAL A 260 -3.55 -6.91 12.27
C VAL A 260 -4.15 -5.54 12.63
N GLU A 261 -5.28 -5.50 13.33
CA GLU A 261 -5.89 -4.25 13.82
C GLU A 261 -5.02 -3.48 14.83
N ASP A 262 -4.31 -4.19 15.72
CA ASP A 262 -3.41 -3.51 16.66
C ASP A 262 -2.25 -2.88 15.91
N LEU A 263 -1.70 -3.60 14.92
CA LEU A 263 -0.63 -3.10 14.05
C LEU A 263 -1.10 -1.90 13.23
N MET A 264 -2.30 -1.97 12.64
CA MET A 264 -2.92 -0.83 11.93
C MET A 264 -3.11 0.38 12.85
N LYS A 265 -3.49 0.17 14.12
CA LYS A 265 -3.64 1.27 15.09
C LYS A 265 -2.31 1.94 15.41
N VAL A 266 -1.25 1.16 15.60
CA VAL A 266 0.12 1.67 15.80
C VAL A 266 0.56 2.46 14.56
N GLY A 267 0.46 1.87 13.37
CA GLY A 267 0.82 2.52 12.11
C GLY A 267 0.04 3.81 11.86
N CYS A 268 -1.27 3.81 12.13
CA CYS A 268 -2.12 4.99 11.99
C CYS A 268 -1.65 6.11 12.91
N THR A 269 -1.35 5.80 14.17
CA THR A 269 -0.85 6.79 15.14
C THR A 269 0.47 7.41 14.68
N GLU A 270 1.41 6.59 14.20
CA GLU A 270 2.69 7.07 13.68
C GLU A 270 2.53 7.91 12.39
N CYS A 271 1.65 7.47 11.48
CA CYS A 271 1.38 8.15 10.21
C CYS A 271 0.73 9.52 10.41
N VAL A 272 -0.28 9.62 11.27
CA VAL A 272 -0.96 10.88 11.63
C VAL A 272 0.05 11.87 12.19
N LYS A 273 0.86 11.44 13.18
CA LYS A 273 1.90 12.29 13.75
C LYS A 273 2.88 12.79 12.68
N CYS A 274 3.27 11.91 11.76
CA CYS A 274 4.16 12.29 10.66
C CYS A 274 3.52 13.33 9.74
N LEU A 275 2.26 13.13 9.33
CA LEU A 275 1.53 14.06 8.46
C LEU A 275 1.31 15.43 9.12
N ASP A 276 0.93 15.47 10.39
CA ASP A 276 0.75 16.72 11.13
C ASP A 276 2.09 17.50 11.21
N GLU A 277 3.21 16.80 11.46
CA GLU A 277 4.53 17.44 11.49
C GLU A 277 4.99 17.93 10.10
N ILE A 278 4.70 17.19 9.02
CA ILE A 278 5.00 17.61 7.65
C ILE A 278 4.17 18.82 7.24
N SER A 279 2.88 18.83 7.56
CA SER A 279 2.00 19.95 7.28
C SER A 279 2.49 21.22 7.97
N GLU A 280 2.82 21.13 9.27
CA GLU A 280 3.39 22.25 10.03
C GLU A 280 4.68 22.79 9.36
N MET A 281 5.51 21.91 8.82
CA MET A 281 6.74 22.30 8.12
C MET A 281 6.47 22.98 6.77
N LEU A 282 5.50 22.50 5.99
CA LEU A 282 5.11 23.11 4.72
C LEU A 282 4.50 24.51 4.94
N GLU A 283 3.82 24.74 6.06
CA GLU A 283 3.23 26.05 6.40
C GLU A 283 4.25 27.06 6.93
N LYS A 284 5.15 26.61 7.83
CA LYS A 284 6.07 27.49 8.58
C LYS A 284 7.46 27.60 7.94
N GLY A 285 7.70 26.85 6.87
CA GLY A 285 9.00 26.66 6.24
C GLY A 285 9.76 25.47 6.82
N ILE A 286 10.50 24.77 5.96
CA ILE A 286 11.24 23.56 6.32
C ILE A 286 12.47 23.92 7.17
N GLY A 287 12.27 23.97 8.50
CA GLY A 287 13.31 24.25 9.50
C GLY A 287 13.69 23.08 10.41
N LYS A 288 12.88 22.01 10.45
CA LYS A 288 13.17 20.78 11.22
C LYS A 288 14.02 19.81 10.38
N ASP A 289 14.80 18.98 11.06
CA ASP A 289 15.55 17.89 10.43
C ASP A 289 14.58 16.80 9.95
N LEU A 290 14.20 16.88 8.66
CA LEU A 290 13.38 15.88 7.96
C LEU A 290 13.92 14.44 8.14
N ASN A 291 15.20 14.27 8.47
CA ASN A 291 15.80 12.96 8.71
C ASN A 291 15.29 12.25 9.95
N LYS A 292 14.72 12.98 10.92
CA LYS A 292 14.15 12.39 12.14
C LYS A 292 12.68 12.00 11.99
N LEU A 293 12.02 12.49 10.94
CA LEU A 293 10.56 12.40 10.81
C LEU A 293 10.11 11.09 10.15
N ILE A 294 10.82 10.67 9.10
CA ILE A 294 10.51 9.45 8.36
C ILE A 294 11.68 8.47 8.52
N PRO A 295 11.47 7.33 9.20
CA PRO A 295 12.54 6.37 9.44
C PRO A 295 12.96 5.70 8.12
N ASP A 296 14.25 5.45 7.97
CA ASP A 296 14.79 4.70 6.84
C ASP A 296 14.77 3.21 7.15
N VAL A 297 13.60 2.60 6.95
CA VAL A 297 13.34 1.20 7.27
C VAL A 297 12.70 0.47 6.09
N SER A 298 12.94 -0.83 6.01
CA SER A 298 12.29 -1.68 5.02
C SER A 298 10.78 -1.77 5.27
N TYR A 299 9.99 -1.72 4.20
CA TYR A 299 8.55 -1.96 4.24
C TYR A 299 8.23 -3.37 4.73
N LEU A 300 9.14 -4.33 4.53
CA LEU A 300 8.90 -5.75 4.81
C LEU A 300 9.17 -6.10 6.28
N THR A 301 10.16 -5.46 6.89
CA THR A 301 10.66 -5.87 8.21
C THR A 301 10.65 -4.75 9.25
N ASN A 302 10.34 -3.50 8.89
CA ASN A 302 10.41 -2.37 9.82
C ASN A 302 11.79 -2.23 10.51
N LYS A 303 12.85 -2.76 9.90
CA LYS A 303 14.24 -2.65 10.37
C LYS A 303 15.04 -1.73 9.46
N PRO A 304 16.10 -1.08 9.98
CA PRO A 304 17.00 -0.28 9.16
C PRO A 304 17.51 -1.07 7.95
N ILE A 305 17.65 -0.37 6.83
CA ILE A 305 18.15 -0.90 5.55
C ILE A 305 19.68 -0.94 5.56
#